data_AF-A0A355D678-F1
#
_entry.id   AF-A0A355D678-F1
#
_cell.length_a   1.000
_cell.length_b   1.000
_cell.length_c   1.000
_cell.angle_alpha   90.00
_cell.angle_beta   90.00
_cell.angle_gamma   90.00
#
_symmetry.space_group_name_H-M   'P 1'
#
loop_
_entity.id
_entity.type
_entity.pdbx_description
1 polymer ?
#
loop_
_entity_poly.entity_id
_entity_poly.type
_entity_poly.pdbx_seq_one_letter_code
_entity_poly.pdbx_strand_id
1 'polypeptide(L)' 'MKKVLFMLSSMNIGGVEKSLLSLLSVIPKDKYNVTILLLEKKG' A
#
# COMPACT_ATOMS: atom_id res chain seq x y z
N MET A 1 12.92 -13.13 1.51
CA MET A 1 11.75 -12.24 1.64
C MET A 1 12.20 -10.78 1.46
N LYS A 2 11.77 -10.10 0.40
CA LYS A 2 12.13 -8.69 0.12
C LYS A 2 11.15 -7.76 0.84
N LYS A 3 11.61 -6.58 1.30
CA LYS A 3 10.76 -5.59 1.97
C LYS A 3 10.26 -4.56 0.95
N VAL A 4 8.98 -4.23 0.98
CA VAL A 4 8.34 -3.22 0.11
C VAL A 4 7.51 -2.28 0.99
N LEU A 5 7.70 -0.97 0.80
CA LEU A 5 6.94 0.07 1.49
C LEU A 5 6.09 0.82 0.46
N PHE A 6 4.77 0.83 0.67
CA PHE A 6 3.85 1.74 -0.02
C PHE A 6 3.55 2.91 0.90
N MET A 7 3.80 4.13 0.45
CA MET A 7 3.46 5.34 1.18
C MET A 7 2.34 6.08 0.45
N LEU A 8 1.27 6.41 1.16
CA LEU A 8 0.10 7.11 0.62
C LEU A 8 -0.26 8.30 1.48
N SER A 9 -0.90 9.32 0.90
CA SER A 9 -1.43 10.46 1.63
C SER A 9 -2.77 10.17 2.32
N SER A 10 -3.54 9.21 1.83
CA SER A 10 -4.83 8.79 2.40
C SER A 10 -5.19 7.38 1.97
N MET A 11 -6.15 6.76 2.67
CA MET A 11 -6.83 5.55 2.22
C MET A 11 -8.34 5.83 2.06
N ASN A 12 -8.68 6.68 1.10
CA ASN A 12 -10.06 7.01 0.77
C ASN A 12 -10.57 6.12 -0.40
N ILE A 13 -11.86 6.17 -0.73
CA ILE A 13 -12.39 5.40 -1.87
C ILE A 13 -12.09 6.18 -3.17
N GLY A 14 -10.84 6.12 -3.62
CA GLY A 14 -10.31 6.74 -4.84
C GLY A 14 -9.73 5.73 -5.84
N GLY A 15 -9.27 6.22 -6.99
CA GLY A 15 -8.67 5.39 -8.04
C GLY A 15 -7.31 4.80 -7.66
N VAL A 16 -6.52 5.54 -6.87
CA VAL A 16 -5.19 5.11 -6.42
C VAL A 16 -5.32 3.95 -5.44
N GLU A 17 -6.21 4.08 -4.45
CA GLU A 17 -6.45 3.07 -3.43
C GLU A 17 -7.02 1.78 -4.04
N LYS A 18 -7.96 1.89 -4.98
CA LYS A 18 -8.48 0.73 -5.72
C LYS A 18 -7.38 0.01 -6.51
N SER A 19 -6.48 0.76 -7.15
CA SER A 19 -5.36 0.19 -7.90
C SER A 19 -4.36 -0.50 -6.98
N LEU A 20 -4.06 0.10 -5.82
CA LEU A 20 -3.20 -0.52 -4.81
C LEU A 20 -3.82 -1.81 -4.27
N LEU A 21 -5.11 -1.82 -3.92
CA LEU A 21 -5.80 -3.02 -3.46
C LEU A 21 -5.79 -4.14 -4.51
N SER A 22 -5.98 -3.79 -5.78
CA SER A 22 -5.86 -4.75 -6.89
C SER A 22 -4.45 -5.37 -6.94
N LEU A 23 -3.41 -4.55 -6.87
CA LEU A 23 -2.01 -5.03 -6.81
C LEU A 23 -1.75 -5.92 -5.59
N LEU A 24 -2.20 -5.50 -4.39
CA LEU A 24 -2.01 -6.25 -3.15
C LEU A 24 -2.75 -7.60 -3.15
N SER A 25 -3.80 -7.74 -3.97
CA SER A 25 -4.53 -8.99 -4.13
C SER A 25 -3.75 -10.05 -4.93
N VAL A 26 -2.84 -9.63 -5.82
CA VAL A 26 -2.10 -10.52 -6.73
C VAL A 26 -0.59 -10.61 -6.45
N ILE A 27 -0.04 -9.73 -5.62
CA ILE A 27 1.40 -9.75 -5.28
C ILE A 27 1.75 -11.04 -4.51
N PRO A 28 2.85 -11.75 -4.87
CA PRO A 28 3.22 -13.02 -4.21
C PRO A 28 3.71 -12.79 -2.77
N LYS A 29 2.85 -13.13 -1.80
CA LYS A 29 3.04 -12.87 -0.36
C LYS A 29 4.21 -13.66 0.25
N ASP A 30 4.61 -14.76 -0.36
CA ASP A 30 5.79 -15.55 -0.01
C ASP A 30 7.11 -14.84 -0.34
N LYS A 31 7.10 -13.93 -1.31
CA LYS A 31 8.29 -13.20 -1.77
C LYS A 31 8.46 -11.85 -1.09
N TYR A 32 7.37 -11.21 -0.70
CA TYR A 32 7.37 -9.81 -0.25
C TYR A 32 6.75 -9.63 1.14
N ASN A 33 7.48 -8.94 2.00
CA ASN A 33 6.94 -8.36 3.22
C ASN A 33 6.53 -6.91 2.93
N VAL A 34 5.22 -6.67 2.89
CA VAL A 34 4.63 -5.38 2.49
C VAL A 34 4.27 -4.56 3.72
N THR A 35 4.69 -3.30 3.72
CA THR A 35 4.29 -2.29 4.72
C THR A 35 3.53 -1.17 4.00
N ILE A 36 2.43 -0.72 4.59
CA ILE A 36 1.66 0.43 4.11
C ILE A 36 1.79 1.53 5.16
N LEU A 37 2.24 2.71 4.73
CA LEU A 37 2.38 3.89 5.56
C LEU A 37 1.44 4.99 5.03
N LEU A 38 0.59 5.51 5.90
CA LEU A 38 -0.28 6.64 5.61
C LEU A 38 0.35 7.91 6.19
N LEU A 39 0.54 8.92 5.35
CA LEU A 39 0.97 10.24 5.79
C LEU A 39 -0.19 10.92 6.49
N GLU A 40 -0.05 11.13 7.80
CA GLU A 40 -0.95 12.00 8.53
C GLU A 40 -0.46 13.44 8.42
N LYS A 41 -1.34 14.35 8.01
CA LYS A 41 -1.05 15.78 8.07
C LYS A 41 -1.21 16.22 9.53
N LYS A 42 -0.13 16.21 10.30
CA LYS A 42 -0.06 16.83 11.62
C LYS A 42 0.66 18.16 11.50
N GLY A 43 0.05 19.20 12.06
CA GLY A 43 0.57 20.55 12.23
C GLY A 43 0.31 21.00 13.64
#